data_AF-A0ABC8RZ54-F1
#
_entry.id   AF-A0ABC8RZ54-F1
#
_cell.length_a   1.000
_cell.length_b   1.000
_cell.length_c   1.000
_cell.angle_alpha   90.00
_cell.angle_beta   90.00
_cell.angle_gamma   90.00
#
_symmetry.space_group_name_H-M   'P 1'
#
loop_
_entity.id
_entity.type
_entity.pdbx_description
1 polymer ?
#
loop_
_entity_poly.entity_id
_entity_poly.type
_entity_poly.pdbx_seq_one_letter_code
_entity_poly.pdbx_strand_id
1 'polypeptide(L)'
;MKFGWDLRVGLNRRLSSWKNSEDPSPGDLTYGIELHEYPEAVMWKGSKKHYRSGPWNGLRFSGVPNLRPNPLYKFDFFSNEEEVYYTYQFTNESIISSLVLNQTTSLAERHIWMDAEQIWKITLSRPQDDCDDYGVCGANGICDIVATPVCQCLMGFKPKSPARWKLIDTSQGCIRDKPLDCKSAEGFNKFVNLKLPDTTNSW
;
A
#
# COMPACT_ATOMS: atom_id res chain seq x y z
N MET A 1 15.19 -8.66 -9.88
CA MET A 1 15.77 -7.56 -9.08
C MET A 1 15.17 -7.62 -7.68
N LYS A 2 15.92 -7.23 -6.63
CA LYS A 2 15.41 -7.12 -5.26
C LYS A 2 14.89 -5.71 -5.00
N PHE A 3 13.62 -5.58 -4.62
CA PHE A 3 13.01 -4.34 -4.18
C PHE A 3 12.91 -4.37 -2.65
N GLY A 4 13.74 -3.61 -1.95
CA GLY A 4 13.88 -3.69 -0.50
C GLY A 4 15.32 -3.64 0.00
N TRP A 5 15.53 -4.12 1.21
CA TRP A 5 16.74 -3.94 1.99
C TRP A 5 17.69 -5.14 1.93
N ASP A 6 18.99 -4.84 1.82
CA ASP A 6 20.06 -5.71 2.33
C ASP A 6 20.50 -5.13 3.68
N LEU A 7 20.13 -5.81 4.76
CA LEU A 7 20.32 -5.34 6.13
C LEU A 7 21.79 -5.38 6.55
N ARG A 8 22.57 -6.32 5.98
CA ARG A 8 24.00 -6.49 6.29
C ARG A 8 24.84 -5.28 5.93
N VAL A 9 24.43 -4.56 4.88
CA VAL A 9 25.13 -3.36 4.36
C VAL A 9 24.29 -2.09 4.45
N GLY A 10 23.07 -2.18 5.00
CA GLY A 10 22.15 -1.04 5.12
C GLY A 10 21.65 -0.47 3.78
N LEU A 11 21.65 -1.25 2.70
CA LEU A 11 21.28 -0.79 1.36
C LEU A 11 19.79 -0.96 1.11
N ASN A 12 19.06 0.14 0.95
CA ASN A 12 17.67 0.15 0.49
C ASN A 12 17.57 0.32 -1.03
N ARG A 13 17.11 -0.73 -1.72
CA ARG A 13 16.79 -0.72 -3.15
C ARG A 13 15.33 -0.29 -3.33
N ARG A 14 15.14 1.00 -3.56
CA ARG A 14 13.82 1.64 -3.77
C ARG A 14 13.72 2.26 -5.16
N LEU A 15 12.50 2.61 -5.56
CA LEU A 15 12.24 3.35 -6.78
C LEU A 15 12.11 4.85 -6.48
N SER A 16 12.56 5.66 -7.42
CA SER A 16 12.33 7.11 -7.47
C SER A 16 11.78 7.44 -8.85
N SER A 17 10.76 8.28 -8.92
CA SER A 17 10.31 8.81 -10.20
C SER A 17 11.38 9.70 -10.83
N TRP A 18 11.29 9.86 -12.14
CA TRP A 18 11.88 11.01 -12.81
C TRP A 18 11.08 12.25 -12.47
N LYS A 19 11.73 13.41 -12.56
CA LYS A 19 11.07 14.69 -12.36
C LYS A 19 9.97 14.93 -13.39
N ASN A 20 10.22 14.56 -14.65
CA ASN A 20 9.23 14.51 -15.73
C ASN A 20 9.74 13.63 -16.89
N SER A 21 9.03 13.61 -18.03
CA SER A 21 9.37 12.79 -19.20
C SER A 21 10.68 13.18 -19.91
N GLU A 22 11.17 14.41 -19.70
CA GLU A 22 12.39 14.93 -20.34
C GLU A 22 13.56 15.05 -19.37
N ASP A 23 13.30 15.09 -18.05
CA ASP A 23 14.30 15.26 -17.00
C ASP A 23 14.36 14.01 -16.09
N PRO A 24 15.38 13.15 -16.24
CA PRO A 24 15.54 11.92 -15.46
C PRO A 24 16.07 12.15 -14.04
N SER A 25 16.29 13.40 -13.62
CA SER A 25 16.68 13.69 -12.24
C SER A 25 15.62 13.21 -11.24
N PRO A 26 16.00 12.93 -9.98
CA PRO A 26 15.07 12.43 -8.97
C PRO A 26 13.86 13.36 -8.80
N GLY A 27 12.70 12.73 -8.90
CA GLY A 27 11.41 13.32 -8.64
C GLY A 27 10.97 13.30 -7.19
N ASP A 28 9.73 13.74 -6.95
CA ASP A 28 9.13 13.81 -5.61
C ASP A 28 8.48 12.49 -5.17
N LEU A 29 8.25 11.56 -6.10
CA LEU A 29 7.59 10.29 -5.82
C LEU A 29 8.64 9.20 -5.58
N THR A 30 8.59 8.56 -4.42
CA THR A 30 9.45 7.42 -4.10
C THR A 30 8.62 6.24 -3.63
N TYR A 31 9.08 5.03 -3.92
CA TYR A 31 8.42 3.80 -3.50
C TYR A 31 9.46 2.83 -2.97
N GLY A 32 9.32 2.39 -1.73
CA GLY A 32 10.28 1.51 -1.06
C GLY A 32 9.64 0.72 0.06
N ILE A 33 10.37 -0.23 0.63
CA ILE A 33 9.93 -0.97 1.81
C ILE A 33 10.33 -0.19 3.07
N GLU A 34 9.39 0.01 3.99
CA GLU A 34 9.66 0.49 5.34
C GLU A 34 9.81 -0.70 6.29
N LEU A 35 10.89 -0.67 7.08
CA LEU A 35 11.20 -1.71 8.06
C LEU A 35 10.47 -1.42 9.38
N HIS A 36 9.59 -2.35 9.74
CA HIS A 36 8.88 -2.44 11.01
C HIS A 36 8.77 -3.93 11.35
N GLU A 37 8.14 -4.30 12.46
CA GLU A 37 7.87 -5.72 12.77
C GLU A 37 7.15 -6.45 11.63
N TYR A 38 6.26 -5.72 10.93
CA TYR A 38 5.63 -6.18 9.70
C TYR A 38 5.94 -5.22 8.56
N PRO A 39 7.01 -5.46 7.76
CA PRO A 39 7.43 -4.54 6.72
C PRO A 39 6.37 -4.30 5.65
N GLU A 40 6.36 -3.08 5.12
CA GLU A 40 5.35 -2.62 4.16
C GLU A 40 5.99 -1.86 3.01
N ALA A 41 5.48 -2.02 1.78
CA ALA A 41 5.88 -1.13 0.69
C ALA A 41 5.05 0.16 0.75
N VAL A 42 5.74 1.30 0.78
CA VAL A 42 5.15 2.62 1.00
C VAL A 42 5.60 3.58 -0.08
N MET A 43 4.64 4.30 -0.64
CA MET A 43 4.90 5.37 -1.59
C MET A 43 4.79 6.71 -0.89
N TRP A 44 5.80 7.55 -1.06
CA TRP A 44 5.86 8.90 -0.53
C TRP A 44 5.84 9.89 -1.68
N LYS A 45 5.11 11.00 -1.48
CA LYS A 45 5.15 12.19 -2.33
C LYS A 45 5.74 13.33 -1.50
N GLY A 46 7.01 13.63 -1.74
CA GLY A 46 7.80 14.46 -0.83
C GLY A 46 7.81 13.88 0.58
N SER A 47 7.33 14.66 1.56
CA SER A 47 7.23 14.24 2.97
C SER A 47 5.86 13.67 3.36
N LYS A 48 4.94 13.45 2.41
CA LYS A 48 3.61 12.91 2.69
C LYS A 48 3.51 11.46 2.25
N LYS A 49 3.13 10.57 3.17
CA LYS A 49 2.79 9.18 2.84
C LYS A 49 1.56 9.22 1.92
N HIS A 50 1.72 8.70 0.70
CA HIS A 50 0.69 8.78 -0.34
C HIS A 50 -0.06 7.46 -0.49
N TYR A 51 0.65 6.33 -0.42
CA TYR A 51 0.08 4.99 -0.57
C TYR A 51 0.83 3.99 0.31
N ARG A 52 0.14 2.93 0.70
CA ARG A 52 0.71 1.79 1.46
C ARG A 52 0.19 0.48 0.88
N SER A 53 1.09 -0.46 0.60
CA SER A 53 0.74 -1.78 0.10
C SER A 53 0.10 -2.67 1.16
N GLY A 54 0.26 -2.37 2.44
CA GLY A 54 -0.01 -3.33 3.50
C GLY A 54 1.19 -4.25 3.77
N PRO A 55 1.23 -4.92 4.93
CA PRO A 55 2.22 -5.95 5.19
C PRO A 55 2.00 -7.16 4.28
N TRP A 56 3.06 -7.96 4.12
CA TRP A 56 2.97 -9.26 3.46
C TRP A 56 2.20 -10.25 4.33
N ASN A 57 1.16 -10.89 3.79
CA ASN A 57 0.30 -11.81 4.53
C ASN A 57 0.63 -13.30 4.29
N GLY A 58 1.82 -13.59 3.78
CA GLY A 58 2.24 -14.93 3.36
C GLY A 58 1.87 -15.29 1.92
N LEU A 59 0.94 -14.56 1.30
CA LEU A 59 0.50 -14.79 -0.08
C LEU A 59 0.70 -13.57 -0.98
N ARG A 60 0.52 -12.36 -0.44
CA ARG A 60 0.59 -11.06 -1.11
C ARG A 60 0.64 -9.93 -0.09
N PHE A 61 0.89 -8.71 -0.53
CA PHE A 61 0.65 -7.52 0.29
C PHE A 61 -0.85 -7.30 0.52
N SER A 62 -1.27 -6.97 1.75
CA SER A 62 -2.70 -6.94 2.12
C SER A 62 -3.55 -5.92 1.35
N GLY A 63 -2.93 -4.80 0.93
CA GLY A 63 -3.51 -3.75 0.09
C GLY A 63 -3.23 -3.92 -1.41
N VAL A 64 -2.82 -5.12 -1.84
CA VAL A 64 -2.59 -5.46 -3.25
C VAL A 64 -3.36 -6.75 -3.58
N PRO A 65 -4.71 -6.77 -3.44
CA PRO A 65 -5.50 -8.01 -3.57
C PRO A 65 -5.47 -8.62 -4.98
N ASN A 66 -5.11 -7.83 -5.98
CA ASN A 66 -4.98 -8.28 -7.38
C ASN A 66 -3.62 -8.94 -7.68
N LEU A 67 -2.64 -8.86 -6.76
CA LEU A 67 -1.40 -9.64 -6.85
C LEU A 67 -1.73 -11.10 -6.47
N ARG A 68 -2.01 -11.91 -7.49
CA ARG A 68 -2.37 -13.33 -7.37
C ARG A 68 -1.40 -14.17 -8.21
N PRO A 69 -1.20 -15.46 -7.87
CA PRO A 69 -0.51 -16.39 -8.74
C PRO A 69 -1.09 -16.29 -10.16
N ASN A 70 -0.22 -16.06 -11.13
CA ASN A 70 -0.59 -15.79 -12.50
C ASN A 70 0.47 -16.40 -13.44
N PRO A 71 0.12 -16.67 -14.71
CA PRO A 71 1.03 -17.35 -15.62
C PRO A 71 2.18 -16.46 -16.12
N LEU A 72 2.13 -15.13 -15.92
CA LEU A 72 3.15 -14.21 -16.43
C LEU A 72 4.40 -14.23 -15.57
N TYR A 73 4.25 -14.15 -14.25
CA TYR A 73 5.38 -14.12 -13.33
C TYR A 73 5.07 -14.75 -11.99
N LYS A 74 6.12 -15.35 -11.41
CA LYS A 74 6.17 -15.72 -9.99
C LYS A 74 6.68 -14.52 -9.20
N PHE A 75 6.21 -14.38 -7.98
CA PHE A 75 6.65 -13.33 -7.07
C PHE A 75 6.73 -13.88 -5.67
N ASP A 76 7.60 -13.28 -4.88
CA ASP A 76 7.83 -13.69 -3.50
C ASP A 76 8.31 -12.51 -2.65
N PHE A 77 8.20 -12.68 -1.34
CA PHE A 77 8.65 -11.73 -0.34
C PHE A 77 9.53 -12.44 0.68
N PHE A 78 10.76 -11.97 0.80
CA PHE A 78 11.74 -12.49 1.74
C PHE A 78 11.86 -11.50 2.89
N SER A 79 11.87 -12.01 4.12
CA SER A 79 12.10 -11.23 5.34
C SER A 79 12.81 -12.10 6.35
N ASN A 80 14.11 -11.86 6.54
CA ASN A 80 14.96 -12.53 7.52
C ASN A 80 15.98 -11.53 8.09
N GLU A 81 16.91 -12.02 8.92
CA GLU A 81 17.93 -11.19 9.60
C GLU A 81 18.91 -10.51 8.63
N GLU A 82 19.07 -11.01 7.40
CA GLU A 82 20.00 -10.47 6.42
C GLU A 82 19.34 -9.54 5.40
N GLU A 83 18.09 -9.81 5.02
CA GLU A 83 17.43 -9.09 3.94
C GLU A 83 15.90 -9.10 4.02
N VAL A 84 15.31 -8.00 3.53
CA VAL A 84 13.85 -7.80 3.47
C VAL A 84 13.49 -7.24 2.11
N TYR A 85 12.96 -8.05 1.20
CA TYR A 85 12.67 -7.60 -0.16
C TYR A 85 11.56 -8.36 -0.86
N TYR A 86 10.91 -7.67 -1.79
CA TYR A 86 10.06 -8.25 -2.81
C TYR A 86 10.86 -8.56 -4.07
N THR A 87 10.55 -9.68 -4.72
CA THR A 87 11.10 -10.03 -6.03
C THR A 87 10.04 -10.67 -6.91
N TYR A 88 10.27 -10.61 -8.22
CA TYR A 88 9.48 -11.33 -9.20
C TYR A 88 10.38 -11.88 -10.31
N GLN A 89 9.93 -12.97 -10.92
CA GLN A 89 10.57 -13.61 -12.05
C GLN A 89 9.51 -13.98 -13.09
N PHE A 90 9.69 -13.51 -14.32
CA PHE A 90 8.82 -13.90 -15.42
C PHE A 90 8.99 -15.38 -15.75
N THR A 91 7.90 -16.01 -16.16
CA THR A 91 7.90 -17.41 -16.60
C THR A 91 8.52 -17.60 -17.98
N ASN A 92 8.55 -16.54 -18.79
CA ASN A 92 9.20 -16.48 -20.09
C ASN A 92 10.19 -15.31 -20.10
N GLU A 93 11.46 -15.60 -20.39
CA GLU A 93 12.56 -14.63 -20.39
C GLU A 93 12.45 -13.58 -21.49
N SER A 94 11.68 -13.85 -22.56
CA SER A 94 11.41 -12.89 -23.62
C SER A 94 10.42 -11.79 -23.20
N ILE A 95 9.73 -11.93 -22.06
CA ILE A 95 8.81 -10.89 -21.56
C ILE A 95 9.61 -9.71 -21.02
N ILE A 96 9.46 -8.56 -21.66
CA ILE A 96 10.04 -7.31 -21.17
C ILE A 96 8.98 -6.56 -20.36
N SER A 97 9.30 -6.24 -19.11
CA SER A 97 8.42 -5.48 -18.23
C SER A 97 9.21 -4.61 -17.26
N SER A 98 8.64 -3.46 -16.92
CA SER A 98 9.18 -2.54 -15.93
C SER A 98 8.10 -2.07 -14.97
N LEU A 99 8.49 -1.77 -13.73
CA LEU A 99 7.65 -1.04 -12.76
C LEU A 99 8.18 0.39 -12.71
N VAL A 100 7.36 1.35 -13.11
CA VAL A 100 7.75 2.75 -13.29
C VAL A 100 6.91 3.62 -12.36
N LEU A 101 7.54 4.61 -11.74
CA LEU A 101 6.84 5.64 -10.97
C LEU A 101 6.55 6.84 -11.88
N ASN A 102 5.28 7.14 -12.07
CA ASN A 102 4.80 8.28 -12.83
C ASN A 102 4.52 9.45 -11.88
N GLN A 103 5.39 10.45 -11.88
CA GLN A 103 5.27 11.61 -10.98
C GLN A 103 4.00 12.44 -11.24
N THR A 104 3.63 12.61 -12.50
CA THR A 104 2.48 13.45 -12.90
C THR A 104 1.18 12.87 -12.37
N THR A 105 0.98 11.56 -12.50
CA THR A 105 -0.22 10.88 -12.02
C THR A 105 -0.09 10.37 -10.58
N SER A 106 1.11 10.40 -10.00
CA SER A 106 1.43 9.84 -8.69
C SER A 106 1.18 8.32 -8.59
N LEU A 107 1.36 7.59 -9.71
CA LEU A 107 1.11 6.16 -9.80
C LEU A 107 2.42 5.36 -9.89
N ALA A 108 2.41 4.14 -9.33
CA ALA A 108 3.32 3.08 -9.72
C ALA A 108 2.64 2.20 -10.77
N GLU A 109 3.24 2.08 -11.95
CA GLU A 109 2.66 1.41 -13.11
C GLU A 109 3.55 0.26 -13.58
N ARG A 110 2.96 -0.92 -13.82
CA ARG A 110 3.64 -2.02 -14.50
C ARG A 110 3.40 -1.92 -15.99
N HIS A 111 4.47 -1.68 -16.72
CA HIS A 111 4.53 -1.67 -18.18
C HIS A 111 5.00 -3.03 -18.68
N ILE A 112 4.36 -3.56 -19.73
CA ILE A 112 4.77 -4.78 -20.46
C ILE A 112 4.92 -4.41 -21.93
N TRP A 113 6.03 -4.81 -22.55
CA TRP A 113 6.24 -4.61 -23.98
C TRP A 113 5.42 -5.64 -24.77
N MET A 114 4.60 -5.14 -25.69
CA MET A 114 3.79 -5.95 -26.59
C MET A 114 4.46 -5.97 -27.96
N ASP A 115 5.10 -7.10 -28.29
CA ASP A 115 5.92 -7.21 -29.50
C ASP A 115 5.10 -7.13 -30.80
N ALA A 116 3.87 -7.67 -30.81
CA ALA A 116 3.03 -7.64 -32.01
C ALA A 116 2.61 -6.20 -32.39
N GLU A 117 2.32 -5.36 -31.41
CA GLU A 117 1.89 -3.98 -31.61
C GLU A 117 3.02 -2.94 -31.47
N GLN A 118 4.20 -3.35 -31.01
CA GLN A 118 5.36 -2.47 -30.72
C GLN A 118 5.01 -1.33 -29.74
N ILE A 119 4.26 -1.65 -28.67
CA ILE A 119 3.84 -0.67 -27.65
C ILE A 119 4.13 -1.14 -26.23
N TRP A 120 4.31 -0.20 -25.32
CA TRP A 120 4.23 -0.44 -23.89
C TRP A 120 2.78 -0.41 -23.43
N LYS A 121 2.32 -1.50 -22.81
CA LYS A 121 0.99 -1.61 -22.24
C LYS A 121 1.06 -1.55 -20.71
N ILE A 122 0.29 -0.64 -20.13
CA ILE A 122 0.08 -0.60 -18.68
C ILE A 122 -0.87 -1.74 -18.30
N THR A 123 -0.42 -2.59 -17.38
CA THR A 123 -1.18 -3.78 -16.93
C THR A 123 -1.65 -3.71 -15.50
N LEU A 124 -0.94 -2.95 -14.65
CA LEU A 124 -1.29 -2.72 -13.26
C LEU A 124 -0.89 -1.29 -12.87
N SER A 125 -1.67 -0.65 -12.02
CA SER A 125 -1.34 0.62 -11.39
C SER A 125 -1.69 0.60 -9.90
N ARG A 126 -0.99 1.41 -9.09
CA ARG A 126 -1.26 1.68 -7.68
C ARG A 126 -0.98 3.16 -7.36
N PRO A 127 -1.78 3.85 -6.53
CA PRO A 127 -3.12 3.49 -6.02
C PRO A 127 -4.11 3.03 -7.11
N GLN A 128 -5.09 2.19 -6.75
CA GLN A 128 -6.09 1.69 -7.71
C GLN A 128 -7.43 2.42 -7.63
N ASP A 129 -7.81 2.90 -6.44
CA ASP A 129 -9.06 3.60 -6.17
C ASP A 129 -8.88 4.64 -5.05
N ASP A 130 -9.93 5.41 -4.79
CA ASP A 130 -9.91 6.49 -3.80
C ASP A 130 -9.63 6.02 -2.37
N CYS A 131 -9.80 4.74 -2.05
CA CYS A 131 -9.52 4.18 -0.72
C CYS A 131 -8.07 3.71 -0.54
N ASP A 132 -7.29 3.63 -1.62
CA ASP A 132 -5.88 3.27 -1.55
C ASP A 132 -4.99 4.45 -1.12
N ASP A 133 -5.47 5.68 -1.30
CA ASP A 133 -4.83 6.89 -0.79
C ASP A 133 -4.67 6.83 0.73
N TYR A 134 -3.48 7.15 1.22
CA TYR A 134 -3.16 7.02 2.63
C TYR A 134 -3.92 8.03 3.48
N GLY A 135 -4.67 7.53 4.47
CA GLY A 135 -5.36 8.35 5.46
C GLY A 135 -6.63 9.02 4.97
N VAL A 136 -7.30 8.47 3.94
CA VAL A 136 -8.61 8.94 3.45
C VAL A 136 -9.65 8.96 4.57
N CYS A 137 -9.71 7.89 5.37
CA CYS A 137 -10.50 7.84 6.58
C CYS A 137 -9.60 7.98 7.81
N GLY A 138 -10.05 8.77 8.79
CA GLY A 138 -9.33 8.92 10.05
C GLY A 138 -9.27 7.63 10.87
N ALA A 139 -8.53 7.66 11.99
CA ALA A 139 -8.27 6.51 12.85
C ALA A 139 -9.55 5.73 13.23
N ASN A 140 -9.48 4.40 13.24
CA ASN A 140 -10.61 3.48 13.48
C ASN A 140 -11.79 3.61 12.49
N GLY A 141 -11.60 4.35 11.39
CA GLY A 141 -12.49 4.34 10.24
C GLY A 141 -12.04 3.34 9.19
N ILE A 142 -13.00 2.83 8.43
CA ILE A 142 -12.79 2.00 7.24
C ILE A 142 -13.23 2.80 6.01
N CYS A 143 -12.45 2.66 4.93
CA CYS A 143 -12.80 3.18 3.62
C CYS A 143 -13.45 2.07 2.79
N ASP A 144 -14.67 2.30 2.32
CA ASP A 144 -15.41 1.40 1.44
C ASP A 144 -15.91 2.15 0.21
N ILE A 145 -15.35 1.80 -0.95
CA ILE A 145 -15.64 2.44 -2.24
C ILE A 145 -17.11 2.31 -2.67
N VAL A 146 -17.86 1.34 -2.15
CA VAL A 146 -19.30 1.19 -2.47
C VAL A 146 -20.21 1.91 -1.48
N ALA A 147 -19.67 2.39 -0.36
CA ALA A 147 -20.44 3.02 0.69
C ALA A 147 -20.62 4.53 0.47
N THR A 148 -21.75 5.07 0.95
CA THR A 148 -22.02 6.51 1.00
C THR A 148 -22.46 6.89 2.42
N PRO A 149 -21.65 7.61 3.20
CA PRO A 149 -20.29 8.09 2.88
C PRO A 149 -19.27 6.96 2.79
N VAL A 150 -18.20 7.18 2.01
CA VAL A 150 -17.10 6.22 1.77
C VAL A 150 -16.40 5.81 3.06
N CYS A 151 -16.27 6.75 4.01
CA CYS A 151 -15.71 6.47 5.32
C CYS A 151 -16.80 6.10 6.33
N GLN A 152 -16.60 4.98 7.02
CA GLN A 152 -17.46 4.50 8.09
C GLN A 152 -16.64 4.19 9.34
N CYS A 153 -17.24 4.30 10.53
CA CYS A 153 -16.60 3.82 11.74
C CYS A 153 -16.70 2.29 11.82
N LEU A 154 -15.63 1.65 12.29
CA LEU A 154 -15.67 0.23 12.62
C LEU A 154 -16.74 -0.05 13.68
N MET A 155 -17.32 -1.24 13.67
CA MET A 155 -18.31 -1.66 14.67
C MET A 155 -17.77 -1.51 16.10
N GLY A 156 -18.52 -0.80 16.95
CA GLY A 156 -18.12 -0.44 18.32
C GLY A 156 -17.39 0.91 18.44
N PHE A 157 -17.33 1.67 17.35
CA PHE A 157 -16.80 3.02 17.29
C PHE A 157 -17.84 3.99 16.71
N LYS A 158 -17.75 5.24 17.15
CA LYS A 158 -18.54 6.38 16.66
C LYS A 158 -17.63 7.52 16.21
N PRO A 159 -18.13 8.43 15.36
CA PRO A 159 -17.36 9.60 14.94
C PRO A 159 -16.88 10.41 16.14
N LYS A 160 -15.60 10.77 16.14
CA LYS A 160 -15.03 11.63 17.19
C LYS A 160 -15.72 13.00 17.26
N SER A 161 -16.06 13.54 16.09
CA SER A 161 -16.84 14.77 15.93
C SER A 161 -18.04 14.51 15.02
N PRO A 162 -19.24 14.26 15.57
CA PRO A 162 -20.44 14.03 14.77
C PRO A 162 -20.80 15.23 13.86
N ALA A 163 -20.49 16.45 14.29
CA ALA A 163 -20.75 17.65 13.49
C ALA A 163 -19.89 17.70 12.22
N ARG A 164 -18.59 17.39 12.33
CA ARG A 164 -17.69 17.32 11.16
C ARG A 164 -18.00 16.13 10.27
N TRP A 165 -18.34 14.99 10.86
CA TRP A 165 -18.71 13.79 10.12
C TRP A 165 -19.93 14.00 9.22
N LYS A 166 -20.92 14.79 9.68
CA LYS A 166 -22.09 15.18 8.86
C LYS A 166 -21.72 16.06 7.66
N LEU A 167 -20.58 16.74 7.72
CA LEU A 167 -19.99 17.52 6.63
C LEU A 167 -18.99 16.71 5.81
N ILE A 168 -18.95 15.38 5.99
CA ILE A 168 -18.04 14.46 5.29
C ILE A 168 -16.55 14.67 5.69
N ASP A 169 -16.27 15.52 6.69
CA ASP A 169 -14.94 15.62 7.31
C ASP A 169 -14.74 14.46 8.30
N THR A 170 -14.10 13.41 7.81
CA THR A 170 -13.78 12.18 8.57
C THR A 170 -12.34 12.16 9.11
N SER A 171 -11.60 13.25 8.97
CA SER A 171 -10.17 13.35 9.34
C SER A 171 -9.89 13.05 10.82
N GLN A 172 -10.85 13.36 11.70
CA GLN A 172 -10.74 13.07 13.13
C GLN A 172 -10.97 11.61 13.50
N GLY A 173 -11.43 10.79 12.54
CA GLY A 173 -11.71 9.38 12.73
C GLY A 173 -12.81 9.09 13.73
N CYS A 174 -12.71 7.93 14.34
CA CYS A 174 -13.68 7.35 15.23
C CYS A 174 -13.06 7.00 16.58
N ILE A 175 -13.87 7.10 17.63
CA ILE A 175 -13.53 6.74 19.01
C ILE A 175 -14.43 5.60 19.47
N ARG A 176 -13.96 4.80 20.42
CA ARG A 176 -14.76 3.70 20.97
C ARG A 176 -16.06 4.23 21.57
N ASP A 177 -17.13 3.48 21.39
CA ASP A 177 -18.42 3.79 22.01
C ASP A 177 -18.37 3.68 23.53
N LYS A 178 -17.62 2.68 24.01
CA LYS A 178 -17.41 2.38 25.42
C LYS A 178 -15.91 2.38 25.74
N PRO A 179 -15.47 2.99 26.85
CA PRO A 179 -14.08 2.90 27.30
C PRO A 179 -13.73 1.45 27.65
N LEU A 180 -12.46 1.09 27.47
CA LEU A 180 -11.91 -0.17 27.95
C LEU A 180 -11.53 -0.02 29.42
N ASP A 181 -11.75 -1.05 30.22
CA ASP A 181 -11.47 -1.07 31.66
C ASP A 181 -10.48 -2.17 32.09
N CYS A 182 -10.10 -3.06 31.15
CA CYS A 182 -9.17 -4.17 31.31
C CYS A 182 -9.53 -5.15 32.46
N LYS A 183 -10.72 -5.03 33.03
CA LYS A 183 -11.14 -5.75 34.24
C LYS A 183 -12.32 -6.68 34.01
N SER A 184 -13.12 -6.43 32.97
CA SER A 184 -14.28 -7.25 32.59
C SER A 184 -14.07 -7.96 31.25
N ALA A 185 -15.03 -8.77 30.80
CA ALA A 185 -14.99 -9.60 29.59
C ALA A 185 -14.89 -8.77 28.29
N GLU A 186 -13.76 -8.10 28.11
CA GLU A 186 -13.37 -7.46 26.87
C GLU A 186 -13.24 -8.54 25.80
N GLY A 187 -13.79 -8.23 24.63
CA GLY A 187 -13.80 -9.13 23.49
C GLY A 187 -13.29 -8.45 22.24
N PHE A 188 -13.08 -9.26 21.21
CA PHE A 188 -12.64 -8.79 19.91
C PHE A 188 -13.77 -8.90 18.90
N ASN A 189 -14.03 -7.80 18.19
CA ASN A 189 -14.84 -7.85 16.98
C ASN A 189 -13.97 -8.38 15.84
N LYS A 190 -14.40 -9.47 15.20
CA LYS A 190 -13.75 -9.99 14.00
C LYS A 190 -14.21 -9.18 12.79
N PHE A 191 -13.27 -8.50 12.15
CA PHE A 191 -13.49 -7.87 10.86
C PHE A 191 -12.93 -8.75 9.73
N VAL A 192 -13.61 -8.74 8.59
CA VAL A 192 -13.24 -9.56 7.42
C VAL A 192 -13.05 -8.69 6.19
N ASN A 193 -12.31 -9.18 5.20
CA ASN A 193 -12.05 -8.49 3.93
C ASN A 193 -11.41 -7.10 4.08
N LEU A 194 -10.55 -6.93 5.10
CA LEU A 194 -9.82 -5.69 5.32
C LEU A 194 -8.40 -5.74 4.78
N LYS A 195 -7.94 -4.61 4.26
CA LYS A 195 -6.51 -4.25 4.25
C LYS A 195 -6.10 -4.03 5.71
N LEU A 196 -5.07 -4.76 6.19
CA LEU A 196 -4.57 -4.62 7.56
C LEU A 196 -4.14 -3.18 7.81
N PRO A 197 -4.29 -2.63 9.04
CA PRO A 197 -3.89 -1.25 9.36
C PRO A 197 -2.39 -1.02 9.20
N ASP A 198 -1.96 0.24 9.31
CA ASP A 198 -0.56 0.64 9.30
C ASP A 198 0.20 -0.03 10.46
N THR A 199 1.37 -0.63 10.18
CA THR A 199 2.14 -1.44 11.12
C THR A 199 3.26 -0.67 11.82
N THR A 200 3.32 0.67 11.68
CA THR A 200 4.38 1.48 12.30
C THR A 200 4.51 1.26 13.81
N ASN A 201 3.39 1.01 14.50
CA ASN A 201 3.34 0.82 15.96
C ASN A 201 2.87 -0.59 16.37
N SER A 202 3.03 -1.60 15.51
CA SER A 202 2.81 -3.00 15.89
C SER A 202 4.02 -3.59 16.60
N TRP A 203 3.78 -4.54 17.50
CA TRP A 203 4.75 -5.26 18.32
C TRP A 203 4.45 -6.76 18.33
#